data_AF-A0AAD4BYI5-F1
#
_entry.id   AF-A0AAD4BYI5-F1
#
_cell.length_a   1.000
_cell.length_b   1.000
_cell.length_c   1.000
_cell.angle_alpha   90.00
_cell.angle_beta   90.00
_cell.angle_gamma   90.00
#
_symmetry.space_group_name_H-M   'P 1'
#
loop_
_entity.id
_entity.type
_entity.pdbx_description
1 polymer ?
#
loop_
_entity_poly.entity_id
_entity_poly.type
_entity_poly.pdbx_seq_one_letter_code
_entity_poly.pdbx_strand_id
1 'polypeptide(L)'
;MDSFDLTFICKWRHLHTVVCPKISLDVITLVHLSRISALTRLEFKLGDTLPDQTSPLDSPLIFTHLAYLILHSESMDPISRLLSRIQFRAVKSFSASIKRRPSRQDLFSFLASAQTSGLCHTIHQLILDQDDFRGHTYVHRDRPVLGFQCLQPFMAFTNLRHLHLDIEWNVDLSDGELLTAVSVWPHLEKLCINVQWGWNTLGGITPNGLVQLLQTCPSLTSFSLAVDTRGYTTILPGFKLTSSSLQFINVLDSFIEEESVLAVTAFFADTIRASKLYAWVGRGMSSLPNQVVCETHWWSVRYPRRRS
;
A
#
# COMPACT_ATOMS: atom_id res chain seq x y z
N MET A 1 3.70 -20.07 26.25
CA MET A 1 2.37 -19.54 25.93
C MET A 1 1.82 -20.34 24.78
N ASP A 2 1.02 -21.32 25.18
CA ASP A 2 -0.04 -22.04 24.47
C ASP A 2 0.25 -22.47 23.02
N SER A 3 0.86 -23.65 22.92
CA SER A 3 0.72 -24.54 21.76
C SER A 3 -0.77 -24.82 21.58
N PHE A 4 -1.45 -23.96 20.82
CA PHE A 4 -2.81 -24.23 20.36
C PHE A 4 -2.76 -25.50 19.53
N ASP A 5 -3.44 -26.55 19.97
CA ASP A 5 -3.44 -27.83 19.25
C ASP A 5 -4.22 -27.67 17.94
N LEU A 6 -3.48 -27.40 16.86
CA LEU A 6 -4.03 -27.18 15.51
C LEU A 6 -4.77 -28.42 14.99
N THR A 7 -4.61 -29.60 15.61
CA THR A 7 -5.35 -30.81 15.21
C THR A 7 -6.87 -30.67 15.40
N PHE A 8 -7.34 -29.76 16.27
CA PHE A 8 -8.77 -29.47 16.41
C PHE A 8 -9.36 -28.72 15.21
N ILE A 9 -8.58 -27.87 14.55
CA ILE A 9 -9.01 -27.13 13.35
C ILE A 9 -9.30 -28.11 12.21
N CYS A 10 -8.58 -29.23 12.16
CA CYS A 10 -8.78 -30.28 11.16
C CYS A 10 -10.18 -30.92 11.21
N LYS A 11 -10.94 -30.73 12.28
CA LYS A 11 -12.30 -31.28 12.43
C LYS A 11 -13.40 -30.34 11.91
N TRP A 12 -13.09 -29.08 11.62
CA TRP A 12 -14.11 -28.08 11.23
C TRP A 12 -14.25 -28.00 9.71
N ARG A 13 -15.38 -28.50 9.17
CA ARG A 13 -15.64 -28.56 7.71
C ARG A 13 -16.36 -27.35 7.12
N HIS A 14 -16.96 -26.52 7.95
CA HIS A 14 -17.76 -25.36 7.54
C HIS A 14 -17.14 -24.02 8.00
N LEU A 15 -15.82 -24.02 8.21
CA LEU A 15 -15.07 -22.83 8.56
C LEU A 15 -15.14 -21.83 7.40
N HIS A 16 -15.66 -20.63 7.68
CA HIS A 16 -15.65 -19.51 6.74
C HIS A 16 -14.47 -18.57 6.97
N THR A 17 -14.05 -18.44 8.23
CA THR A 17 -13.06 -17.45 8.67
C THR A 17 -12.13 -18.09 9.69
N VAL A 18 -10.83 -17.99 9.45
CA VAL A 18 -9.77 -18.36 10.41
C VAL A 18 -8.90 -17.13 10.62
N VAL A 19 -8.78 -16.67 11.87
CA VAL A 19 -7.98 -15.49 12.24
C VAL A 19 -7.09 -15.84 13.44
N CYS A 20 -5.79 -15.96 13.17
CA CYS A 20 -4.78 -16.38 14.14
C CYS A 20 -3.48 -15.57 13.95
N PRO A 21 -3.49 -14.23 14.08
CA PRO A 21 -2.37 -13.35 13.68
C PRO A 21 -1.08 -13.56 14.49
N LYS A 22 -1.16 -14.24 15.64
CA LYS A 22 -0.01 -14.52 16.51
C LYS A 22 0.49 -15.96 16.41
N ILE A 23 -0.24 -16.85 15.73
CA ILE A 23 0.05 -18.28 15.67
C ILE A 23 0.61 -18.60 14.28
N SER A 24 1.76 -19.28 14.27
CA SER A 24 2.32 -19.82 13.04
C SER A 24 1.60 -21.10 12.65
N LEU A 25 1.05 -21.14 11.44
CA LEU A 25 0.45 -22.37 10.90
C LEU A 25 1.53 -23.21 10.24
N ASP A 26 1.54 -24.51 10.53
CA ASP A 26 2.38 -25.47 9.82
C ASP A 26 1.77 -25.84 8.45
N VAL A 27 2.56 -26.55 7.65
CA VAL A 27 2.14 -26.97 6.30
C VAL A 27 0.95 -27.92 6.35
N ILE A 28 0.88 -28.82 7.33
CA ILE A 28 -0.22 -29.79 7.46
C ILE A 28 -1.54 -29.05 7.64
N THR A 29 -1.55 -28.03 8.50
CA THR A 29 -2.70 -27.18 8.75
C THR A 29 -3.09 -26.40 7.50
N LEU A 30 -2.14 -25.84 6.76
CA LEU A 30 -2.42 -25.14 5.50
C LEU A 30 -3.00 -26.07 4.43
N VAL A 31 -2.49 -27.30 4.30
CA VAL A 31 -3.04 -28.33 3.39
C VAL A 31 -4.48 -28.63 3.78
N HIS A 32 -4.75 -28.83 5.07
CA HIS A 32 -6.12 -29.06 5.54
C HIS A 32 -7.05 -27.89 5.21
N LEU A 33 -6.63 -26.65 5.54
CA LEU A 33 -7.41 -25.44 5.29
C LEU A 33 -7.70 -25.22 3.80
N SER A 34 -6.76 -25.55 2.91
CA SER A 34 -6.97 -25.44 1.46
C SER A 34 -8.10 -26.32 0.93
N ARG A 35 -8.43 -27.42 1.64
CA ARG A 35 -9.51 -28.35 1.27
C ARG A 35 -10.89 -27.88 1.77
N ILE A 36 -10.95 -26.85 2.61
CA ILE A 36 -12.21 -26.33 3.14
C ILE A 36 -12.82 -25.37 2.11
N SER A 37 -13.78 -25.85 1.32
CA SER A 37 -14.43 -25.05 0.28
C SER A 37 -15.23 -23.85 0.81
N ALA A 38 -15.67 -23.88 2.06
CA ALA A 38 -16.36 -22.76 2.69
C ALA A 38 -15.43 -21.63 3.15
N LEU A 39 -14.10 -21.83 3.14
CA LEU A 39 -13.15 -20.87 3.70
C LEU A 39 -13.03 -19.64 2.79
N THR A 40 -13.42 -18.48 3.30
CA THR A 40 -13.42 -17.19 2.59
C THR A 40 -12.39 -16.21 3.14
N ARG A 41 -11.99 -16.34 4.40
CA ARG A 41 -10.98 -15.47 5.03
C ARG A 41 -9.97 -16.28 5.84
N LEU A 42 -8.69 -16.00 5.60
CA LEU A 42 -7.56 -16.61 6.31
C LEU A 42 -6.58 -15.53 6.74
N GLU A 43 -6.28 -15.48 8.03
CA GLU A 43 -5.31 -14.58 8.63
C GLU A 43 -4.43 -15.34 9.62
N PHE A 44 -3.12 -15.29 9.45
CA PHE A 44 -2.18 -16.01 10.31
C PHE A 44 -0.76 -15.47 10.23
N LYS A 45 0.09 -15.92 11.16
CA LYS A 45 1.51 -15.63 11.14
C LYS A 45 2.27 -16.67 10.31
N LEU A 46 3.22 -16.24 9.50
CA LEU A 46 4.19 -17.11 8.86
C LEU A 46 5.44 -17.22 9.73
N GLY A 47 5.83 -18.45 10.02
CA GLY A 47 7.14 -18.75 10.61
C GLY A 47 8.21 -18.93 9.53
N ASP A 48 9.48 -18.84 9.92
CA ASP A 48 10.62 -19.04 9.02
C ASP A 48 10.76 -20.51 8.57
N THR A 49 10.11 -21.43 9.29
CA THR A 49 10.20 -22.88 9.13
C THR A 49 9.30 -23.45 8.03
N LEU A 50 8.83 -22.64 7.08
CA LEU A 50 8.24 -23.21 5.88
C LEU A 50 9.30 -24.13 5.24
N PRO A 51 9.03 -25.44 5.09
CA PRO A 51 10.01 -26.37 4.60
C PRO A 51 10.47 -25.89 3.23
N ASP A 52 11.79 -25.90 3.00
CA ASP A 52 12.38 -25.44 1.75
C ASP A 52 11.73 -26.09 0.52
N GLN A 53 11.91 -25.46 -0.64
CA GLN A 53 11.35 -25.93 -1.92
C GLN A 53 11.63 -27.42 -2.22
N THR A 54 12.64 -28.00 -1.55
CA THR A 54 13.07 -29.39 -1.66
C THR A 54 12.16 -30.42 -0.99
N SER A 55 11.29 -30.01 -0.07
CA SER A 55 10.25 -30.91 0.47
C SER A 55 9.06 -30.91 -0.49
N PRO A 56 8.75 -32.02 -1.17
CA PRO A 56 7.65 -32.07 -2.11
C PRO A 56 6.34 -31.97 -1.32
N LEU A 57 5.75 -30.78 -1.31
CA LEU A 57 4.30 -30.73 -1.38
C LEU A 57 3.96 -31.33 -2.75
N ASP A 58 3.46 -32.56 -2.76
CA ASP A 58 3.13 -33.30 -3.98
C ASP A 58 2.09 -32.57 -4.86
N SER A 59 1.48 -31.50 -4.35
CA SER A 59 0.49 -30.70 -5.07
C SER A 59 0.44 -29.25 -4.58
N PRO A 60 0.11 -28.29 -5.47
CA PRO A 60 -0.13 -26.91 -5.06
C PRO A 60 -1.30 -26.82 -4.08
N LEU A 61 -1.23 -25.86 -3.16
CA LEU A 61 -2.35 -25.52 -2.28
C LEU A 61 -3.40 -24.75 -3.07
N ILE A 62 -4.59 -25.31 -3.23
CA ILE A 62 -5.66 -24.69 -4.01
C ILE A 62 -6.72 -24.14 -3.07
N PHE A 63 -6.86 -22.82 -3.02
CA PHE A 63 -7.94 -22.17 -2.28
C PHE A 63 -9.02 -21.71 -3.25
N THR A 64 -10.12 -22.46 -3.30
CA THR A 64 -11.19 -22.26 -4.30
C THR A 64 -12.06 -21.03 -4.02
N HIS A 65 -12.39 -20.76 -2.76
CA HIS A 65 -13.31 -19.69 -2.36
C HIS A 65 -12.68 -18.64 -1.44
N LEU A 66 -11.38 -18.72 -1.18
CA LEU A 66 -10.69 -17.75 -0.35
C LEU A 66 -10.74 -16.38 -1.02
N ALA A 67 -11.35 -15.41 -0.35
CA ALA A 67 -11.52 -14.04 -0.82
C ALA A 67 -10.53 -13.08 -0.14
N TYR A 68 -10.16 -13.35 1.11
CA TYR A 68 -9.30 -12.50 1.93
C TYR A 68 -8.14 -13.29 2.51
N LEU A 69 -6.91 -12.89 2.22
CA LEU A 69 -5.70 -13.46 2.79
C LEU A 69 -4.88 -12.37 3.47
N ILE A 70 -4.58 -12.56 4.76
CA ILE A 70 -3.77 -11.64 5.56
C ILE A 70 -2.61 -12.43 6.16
N LEU A 71 -1.38 -12.02 5.85
CA LEU A 71 -0.17 -12.71 6.29
C LEU A 71 0.66 -11.79 7.16
N HIS A 72 1.07 -12.28 8.32
CA HIS A 72 2.00 -11.60 9.22
C HIS A 72 3.34 -12.32 9.17
N SER A 73 4.44 -11.65 8.86
CA SER A 73 5.75 -12.30 8.73
C SER A 73 6.87 -11.44 9.29
N GLU A 74 7.98 -12.05 9.66
CA GLU A 74 9.18 -11.31 10.06
C GLU A 74 9.82 -10.62 8.84
N SER A 75 9.79 -11.26 7.67
CA SER A 75 10.31 -10.76 6.39
C SER A 75 9.40 -11.16 5.21
N MET A 76 9.71 -10.67 4.02
CA MET A 76 8.93 -10.94 2.80
C MET A 76 9.25 -12.30 2.13
N ASP A 77 10.37 -12.94 2.49
CA ASP A 77 10.77 -14.23 1.92
C ASP A 77 9.78 -15.37 2.21
N PRO A 78 9.34 -15.62 3.47
CA PRO A 78 8.35 -16.67 3.76
C PRO A 78 7.04 -16.49 3.00
N ILE A 79 6.63 -15.24 2.77
CA ILE A 79 5.43 -14.90 2.00
C ILE A 79 5.63 -15.31 0.54
N SER A 80 6.76 -14.96 -0.05
CA SER A 80 7.11 -15.31 -1.44
C SER A 80 7.14 -16.82 -1.64
N ARG A 81 7.78 -17.55 -0.72
CA ARG A 81 7.82 -19.03 -0.71
C ARG A 81 6.44 -19.67 -0.53
N LEU A 82 5.55 -19.06 0.24
CA LEU A 82 4.17 -19.55 0.34
C LEU A 82 3.40 -19.29 -0.96
N LEU A 83 3.48 -18.08 -1.51
CA LEU A 83 2.77 -17.70 -2.72
C LEU A 83 3.14 -18.59 -3.91
N SER A 84 4.42 -18.96 -4.06
CA SER A 84 4.85 -19.87 -5.13
C SER A 84 4.25 -21.29 -5.02
N ARG A 85 3.66 -21.65 -3.88
CA ARG A 85 3.01 -22.94 -3.61
C ARG A 85 1.48 -22.87 -3.62
N ILE A 86 0.90 -21.68 -3.69
CA ILE A 86 -0.54 -21.49 -3.70
C ILE A 86 -1.02 -21.18 -5.10
N GLN A 87 -2.19 -21.71 -5.47
CA GLN A 87 -2.96 -21.24 -6.62
C GLN A 87 -4.26 -20.59 -6.13
N PHE A 88 -4.43 -19.32 -6.45
CA PHE A 88 -5.66 -18.59 -6.12
C PHE A 88 -6.65 -18.64 -7.26
N ARG A 89 -7.93 -18.84 -6.92
CA ARG A 89 -9.05 -18.81 -7.88
C ARG A 89 -9.97 -17.61 -7.68
N ALA A 90 -10.04 -17.07 -6.46
CA ALA A 90 -11.05 -16.07 -6.08
C ALA A 90 -10.55 -14.98 -5.11
N VAL A 91 -9.24 -14.90 -4.82
CA VAL A 91 -8.73 -13.94 -3.82
C VAL A 91 -8.92 -12.52 -4.33
N LYS A 92 -9.67 -11.73 -3.57
CA LYS A 92 -9.98 -10.33 -3.87
C LYS A 92 -9.13 -9.36 -3.06
N SER A 93 -8.68 -9.76 -1.89
CA SER A 93 -7.85 -8.93 -1.02
C SER A 93 -6.68 -9.74 -0.49
N PHE A 94 -5.47 -9.20 -0.66
CA PHE A 94 -4.25 -9.71 -0.06
C PHE A 94 -3.62 -8.61 0.78
N SER A 95 -3.24 -8.95 2.01
CA SER A 95 -2.50 -8.08 2.91
C SER A 95 -1.29 -8.84 3.45
N ALA A 96 -0.14 -8.19 3.45
CA ALA A 96 1.04 -8.68 4.13
C ALA A 96 1.58 -7.60 5.08
N SER A 97 1.73 -7.98 6.34
CA SER A 97 2.42 -7.19 7.36
C SER A 97 3.78 -7.82 7.62
N ILE A 98 4.85 -7.06 7.36
CA ILE A 98 6.24 -7.49 7.54
C ILE A 98 6.93 -6.62 8.57
N LYS A 99 7.79 -7.18 9.41
CA LYS A 99 8.51 -6.36 10.40
C LYS A 99 9.81 -5.79 9.88
N ARG A 100 10.55 -6.58 9.09
CA ARG A 100 11.81 -6.15 8.50
C ARG A 100 11.55 -5.46 7.18
N ARG A 101 12.22 -4.33 7.00
CA ARG A 101 12.26 -3.61 5.73
C ARG A 101 12.70 -4.54 4.59
N PRO A 102 11.89 -4.69 3.53
CA PRO A 102 12.25 -5.57 2.41
C PRO A 102 13.39 -4.94 1.60
N SER A 103 14.27 -5.78 1.08
CA SER A 103 15.19 -5.37 0.01
C SER A 103 14.46 -5.28 -1.33
N ARG A 104 15.11 -4.69 -2.33
CA ARG A 104 14.58 -4.68 -3.70
C ARG A 104 14.38 -6.08 -4.27
N GLN A 105 15.29 -7.01 -3.95
CA GLN A 105 15.18 -8.39 -4.39
C GLN A 105 13.99 -9.10 -3.73
N ASP A 106 13.72 -8.83 -2.46
CA ASP A 106 12.58 -9.41 -1.75
C ASP A 106 11.25 -8.98 -2.41
N LEU A 107 11.11 -7.68 -2.70
CA LEU A 107 9.92 -7.15 -3.37
C LEU A 107 9.70 -7.79 -4.74
N PHE A 108 10.75 -7.91 -5.56
CA PHE A 108 10.63 -8.56 -6.86
C PHE A 108 10.32 -10.05 -6.76
N SER A 109 10.92 -10.75 -5.79
CA SER A 109 10.67 -12.18 -5.55
C SER A 109 9.22 -12.41 -5.12
N PHE A 110 8.68 -11.52 -4.28
CA PHE A 110 7.28 -11.51 -3.90
C PHE A 110 6.36 -11.30 -5.11
N LEU A 111 6.63 -10.29 -5.94
CA LEU A 111 5.80 -9.98 -7.10
C LEU A 111 5.82 -11.11 -8.14
N ALA A 112 6.98 -11.71 -8.41
CA ALA A 112 7.09 -12.88 -9.28
C ALA A 112 6.30 -14.08 -8.73
N SER A 113 6.36 -14.31 -7.41
CA SER A 113 5.59 -15.38 -6.76
C SER A 113 4.09 -15.10 -6.81
N ALA A 114 3.68 -13.84 -6.60
CA ALA A 114 2.29 -13.41 -6.71
C ALA A 114 1.73 -13.64 -8.13
N GLN A 115 2.50 -13.32 -9.17
CA GLN A 115 2.13 -13.61 -10.56
C GLN A 115 1.98 -15.12 -10.80
N THR A 116 2.96 -15.91 -10.36
CA THR A 116 2.94 -17.38 -10.49
C THR A 116 1.73 -18.02 -9.79
N SER A 117 1.31 -17.47 -8.66
CA SER A 117 0.14 -17.93 -7.90
C SER A 117 -1.22 -17.58 -8.54
N GLY A 118 -1.22 -16.75 -9.58
CA GLY A 118 -2.42 -16.19 -10.20
C GLY A 118 -3.05 -15.02 -9.45
N LEU A 119 -2.42 -14.53 -8.37
CA LEU A 119 -2.95 -13.46 -7.53
C LEU A 119 -3.21 -12.16 -8.31
N CYS A 120 -2.33 -11.83 -9.27
CA CYS A 120 -2.45 -10.61 -10.08
C CYS A 120 -3.74 -10.55 -10.91
N HIS A 121 -4.36 -11.69 -11.22
CA HIS A 121 -5.58 -11.73 -12.04
C HIS A 121 -6.86 -11.58 -11.22
N THR A 122 -6.86 -11.90 -9.93
CA THR A 122 -8.09 -11.97 -9.12
C THR A 122 -8.22 -10.81 -8.14
N ILE A 123 -7.11 -10.21 -7.76
CA ILE A 123 -7.05 -9.28 -6.64
C ILE A 123 -7.54 -7.88 -7.00
N HIS A 124 -8.32 -7.30 -6.08
CA HIS A 124 -8.77 -5.92 -6.12
C HIS A 124 -8.05 -5.05 -5.09
N GLN A 125 -7.51 -5.63 -4.02
CA GLN A 125 -6.86 -4.91 -2.95
C GLN A 125 -5.54 -5.56 -2.56
N LEU A 126 -4.44 -4.84 -2.76
CA LEU A 126 -3.10 -5.25 -2.37
C LEU A 126 -2.56 -4.29 -1.31
N ILE A 127 -2.28 -4.83 -0.12
CA ILE A 127 -1.67 -4.11 0.99
C ILE A 127 -0.35 -4.77 1.34
N LEU A 128 0.74 -4.00 1.28
CA LEU A 128 2.04 -4.36 1.85
C LEU A 128 2.36 -3.30 2.91
N ASP A 129 2.39 -3.71 4.16
CA ASP A 129 2.62 -2.84 5.32
C ASP A 129 3.85 -3.31 6.09
N GLN A 130 4.74 -2.39 6.41
CA GLN A 130 5.86 -2.65 7.30
C GLN A 130 5.46 -2.28 8.73
N ASP A 131 5.25 -3.31 9.56
CA ASP A 131 5.00 -3.16 10.98
C ASP A 131 6.20 -2.49 11.67
N ASP A 132 5.89 -1.37 12.32
CA ASP A 132 6.81 -0.54 13.09
C ASP A 132 7.47 -1.34 14.23
N PHE A 133 8.73 -1.72 14.03
CA PHE A 133 9.58 -2.15 15.13
C PHE A 133 9.99 -0.91 15.92
N ARG A 134 9.15 -0.57 16.90
CA ARG A 134 9.37 0.47 17.91
C ARG A 134 10.82 0.44 18.39
N GLY A 135 11.64 1.41 17.98
CA GLY A 135 12.99 1.54 18.54
C GLY A 135 14.04 2.15 17.62
N HIS A 136 13.80 2.31 16.33
CA HIS A 136 14.80 2.91 15.44
C HIS A 136 14.53 4.41 15.27
N THR A 137 15.17 5.22 16.11
CA THR A 137 15.24 6.68 16.01
C THR A 137 16.21 7.18 14.92
N TYR A 138 16.60 6.31 13.99
CA TYR A 138 17.65 6.63 13.04
C TYR A 138 17.07 7.05 11.69
N VAL A 139 17.36 8.30 11.32
CA VAL A 139 17.27 8.81 9.95
C VAL A 139 18.25 8.00 9.09
N HIS A 140 17.81 6.85 8.59
CA HIS A 140 18.65 6.00 7.76
C HIS A 140 18.79 6.62 6.37
N ARG A 141 19.94 7.26 6.11
CA ARG A 141 20.30 7.80 4.78
C ARG A 141 20.34 6.71 3.69
N ASP A 142 20.42 5.43 4.08
CA ASP A 142 20.54 4.29 3.17
C ASP A 142 19.20 3.55 2.99
N ARG A 143 18.11 4.29 2.82
CA ARG A 143 16.81 3.69 2.43
C ARG A 143 16.84 3.34 0.94
N PRO A 144 16.38 2.13 0.55
CA PRO A 144 16.16 1.82 -0.85
C PRO A 144 15.17 2.81 -1.48
N VAL A 145 15.26 2.98 -2.79
CA VAL A 145 14.36 3.86 -3.55
C VAL A 145 13.28 3.05 -4.26
N LEU A 146 12.02 3.39 -3.97
CA LEU A 146 10.83 2.97 -4.69
C LEU A 146 10.68 3.88 -5.92
N GLY A 147 11.42 3.54 -6.97
CA GLY A 147 11.30 4.18 -8.28
C GLY A 147 10.28 3.49 -9.18
N PHE A 148 10.08 4.04 -10.38
CA PHE A 148 9.15 3.48 -11.37
C PHE A 148 9.42 2.01 -11.72
N GLN A 149 10.69 1.58 -11.78
CA GLN A 149 11.06 0.18 -12.02
C GLN A 149 10.54 -0.78 -10.94
N CYS A 150 10.31 -0.30 -9.72
CA CYS A 150 9.71 -1.09 -8.65
C CYS A 150 8.19 -1.20 -8.79
N LEU A 151 7.54 -0.23 -9.46
CA LEU A 151 6.10 -0.24 -9.73
C LEU A 151 5.73 -1.06 -10.97
N GLN A 152 6.63 -1.21 -11.95
CA GLN A 152 6.35 -1.95 -13.18
C GLN A 152 5.75 -3.36 -12.97
N PRO A 153 6.25 -4.21 -12.05
CA PRO A 153 5.65 -5.54 -11.87
C PRO A 153 4.25 -5.50 -11.26
N PHE A 154 3.89 -4.43 -10.53
CA PHE A 154 2.52 -4.22 -10.05
C PHE A 154 1.53 -3.95 -11.19
N MET A 155 2.02 -3.59 -12.38
CA MET A 155 1.14 -3.35 -13.54
C MET A 155 0.48 -4.63 -14.05
N ALA A 156 0.96 -5.81 -13.65
CA ALA A 156 0.28 -7.08 -13.92
C ALA A 156 -1.07 -7.22 -13.19
N PHE A 157 -1.34 -6.38 -12.19
CA PHE A 157 -2.52 -6.43 -11.33
C PHE A 157 -3.64 -5.56 -11.92
N THR A 158 -4.18 -5.96 -13.07
CA THR A 158 -5.10 -5.11 -13.87
C THR A 158 -6.46 -4.86 -13.22
N ASN A 159 -6.88 -5.71 -12.27
CA ASN A 159 -8.13 -5.57 -11.53
C ASN A 159 -8.00 -4.77 -10.23
N LEU A 160 -6.84 -4.14 -10.01
CA LEU A 160 -6.54 -3.44 -8.77
C LEU A 160 -7.43 -2.21 -8.59
N ARG A 161 -8.04 -2.13 -7.41
CA ARG A 161 -8.84 -1.00 -6.93
C ARG A 161 -8.13 -0.30 -5.79
N HIS A 162 -7.51 -1.03 -4.88
CA HIS A 162 -6.79 -0.47 -3.72
C HIS A 162 -5.33 -0.94 -3.75
N LEU A 163 -4.40 0.01 -3.88
CA LEU A 163 -2.98 -0.22 -3.70
C LEU A 163 -2.51 0.51 -2.44
N HIS A 164 -1.92 -0.23 -1.52
CA HIS A 164 -1.29 0.32 -0.33
C HIS A 164 0.10 -0.28 -0.17
N LEU A 165 1.13 0.57 -0.26
CA LEU A 165 2.53 0.19 -0.10
C LEU A 165 3.14 1.06 0.99
N ASP A 166 3.48 0.51 2.15
CA ASP A 166 4.01 1.27 3.29
C ASP A 166 5.26 0.56 3.85
N ILE A 167 6.37 0.63 3.11
CA ILE A 167 7.55 -0.27 3.28
C ILE A 167 8.87 0.44 3.62
N GLU A 168 8.81 1.61 4.25
CA GLU A 168 9.97 2.41 4.71
C GLU A 168 11.08 2.61 3.64
N TRP A 169 10.66 2.83 2.39
CA TRP A 169 11.56 3.19 1.30
C TRP A 169 11.48 4.68 1.01
N ASN A 170 12.54 5.26 0.43
CA ASN A 170 12.42 6.57 -0.19
C ASN A 170 11.60 6.41 -1.47
N VAL A 171 10.78 7.39 -1.86
CA VAL A 171 9.99 7.31 -3.09
C VAL A 171 10.52 8.32 -4.09
N ASP A 172 10.72 7.90 -5.33
CA ASP A 172 11.16 8.76 -6.42
C ASP A 172 10.30 8.47 -7.64
N LEU A 173 9.26 9.29 -7.83
CA LEU A 173 8.26 9.13 -8.89
C LEU A 173 7.92 10.50 -9.46
N SER A 174 8.04 10.62 -10.78
CA SER A 174 7.56 11.77 -11.55
C SER A 174 6.09 11.63 -11.96
N ASP A 175 5.48 12.73 -12.39
CA ASP A 175 4.12 12.76 -12.95
C ASP A 175 3.93 11.69 -14.05
N GLY A 176 4.84 11.64 -15.03
CA GLY A 176 4.74 10.73 -16.17
C GLY A 176 4.84 9.25 -15.78
N GLU A 177 5.71 8.92 -14.83
CA GLU A 177 5.88 7.56 -14.31
C GLU A 177 4.65 7.12 -13.52
N LEU A 178 4.13 7.99 -12.65
CA LEU A 178 2.89 7.71 -11.92
C LEU A 178 1.72 7.50 -12.88
N LEU A 179 1.53 8.38 -13.87
CA LEU A 179 0.46 8.27 -14.85
C LEU A 179 0.58 7.00 -15.70
N THR A 180 1.79 6.62 -16.08
CA THR A 180 2.04 5.36 -16.79
C THR A 180 1.59 4.18 -15.91
N ALA A 181 1.96 4.18 -14.62
CA ALA A 181 1.54 3.12 -13.70
C ALA A 181 0.04 3.09 -13.46
N VAL A 182 -0.63 4.22 -13.25
CA VAL A 182 -2.07 4.22 -12.95
C VAL A 182 -2.94 3.99 -14.19
N SER A 183 -2.41 4.19 -15.40
CA SER A 183 -3.14 3.93 -16.65
C SER A 183 -3.54 2.46 -16.82
N VAL A 184 -2.81 1.53 -16.19
CA VAL A 184 -3.16 0.10 -16.17
C VAL A 184 -4.17 -0.26 -15.07
N TRP A 185 -4.50 0.68 -14.18
CA TRP A 185 -5.48 0.50 -13.09
C TRP A 185 -6.62 1.51 -13.24
N PRO A 186 -7.43 1.45 -14.33
CA PRO A 186 -8.48 2.44 -14.59
C PRO A 186 -9.59 2.47 -13.52
N HIS A 187 -9.71 1.39 -12.74
CA HIS A 187 -10.68 1.25 -11.66
C HIS A 187 -10.09 1.52 -10.27
N LEU A 188 -8.93 2.18 -10.19
CA LEU A 188 -8.28 2.49 -8.92
C LEU A 188 -9.16 3.44 -8.09
N GLU A 189 -9.50 3.01 -6.89
CA GLU A 189 -10.30 3.75 -5.91
C GLU A 189 -9.42 4.31 -4.78
N LYS A 190 -8.31 3.63 -4.45
CA LYS A 190 -7.39 4.03 -3.38
C LYS A 190 -5.94 3.80 -3.77
N LEU A 191 -5.12 4.84 -3.65
CA LEU A 191 -3.68 4.77 -3.89
C LEU A 191 -2.90 5.35 -2.72
N CYS A 192 -2.21 4.51 -1.97
CA CYS A 192 -1.45 4.92 -0.78
C CYS A 192 -0.02 4.43 -0.89
N ILE A 193 0.95 5.35 -0.87
CA ILE A 193 2.38 5.03 -0.90
C ILE A 193 3.06 5.72 0.28
N ASN A 194 3.59 4.91 1.19
CA ASN A 194 4.29 5.29 2.42
C ASN A 194 3.51 6.25 3.32
N VAL A 195 2.31 5.88 3.72
CA VAL A 195 1.47 6.73 4.58
C VAL A 195 2.10 6.93 5.95
N GLN A 196 2.73 5.89 6.50
CA GLN A 196 3.42 5.96 7.78
C GLN A 196 4.80 6.60 7.65
N TRP A 197 5.52 6.34 6.55
CA TRP A 197 6.94 6.69 6.45
C TRP A 197 7.25 7.98 5.69
N GLY A 198 6.29 8.52 4.93
CA GLY A 198 6.54 9.61 4.00
C GLY A 198 7.39 9.18 2.80
N TRP A 199 7.62 10.09 1.87
CA TRP A 199 8.45 9.85 0.69
C TRP A 199 9.93 10.11 0.96
N ASN A 200 10.25 10.97 1.93
CA ASN A 200 11.61 11.34 2.36
C ASN A 200 12.49 11.88 1.22
N THR A 201 11.84 12.39 0.16
CA THR A 201 12.44 13.02 -1.01
C THR A 201 11.59 14.24 -1.36
N LEU A 202 12.06 15.07 -2.30
CA LEU A 202 11.32 16.26 -2.70
C LEU A 202 10.04 15.95 -3.51
N GLY A 203 9.73 14.68 -3.79
CA GLY A 203 8.61 14.28 -4.63
C GLY A 203 8.75 14.77 -6.08
N GLY A 204 8.38 13.94 -7.05
CA GLY A 204 8.32 14.36 -8.46
C GLY A 204 6.89 14.68 -8.91
N ILE A 205 5.91 14.57 -8.02
CA ILE A 205 4.49 14.72 -8.37
C ILE A 205 4.06 16.17 -8.18
N THR A 206 3.61 16.82 -9.25
CA THR A 206 3.17 18.21 -9.20
C THR A 206 1.66 18.31 -8.96
N PRO A 207 1.13 19.50 -8.61
CA PRO A 207 -0.31 19.75 -8.62
C PRO A 207 -0.98 19.40 -9.97
N ASN A 208 -0.29 19.62 -11.10
CA ASN A 208 -0.80 19.23 -12.41
C ASN A 208 -0.82 17.70 -12.58
N GLY A 209 0.20 17.00 -12.08
CA GLY A 209 0.21 15.54 -12.04
C GLY A 209 -0.95 14.95 -11.26
N LEU A 210 -1.32 15.56 -10.11
CA LEU A 210 -2.50 15.15 -9.35
C LEU A 210 -3.80 15.33 -10.14
N VAL A 211 -3.91 16.42 -10.89
CA VAL A 211 -5.04 16.65 -11.80
C VAL A 211 -5.12 15.53 -12.84
N GLN A 212 -4.01 15.22 -13.50
CA GLN A 212 -3.95 14.17 -14.51
C GLN A 212 -4.23 12.78 -13.93
N LEU A 213 -3.79 12.52 -12.70
CA LEU A 213 -4.10 11.30 -11.95
C LEU A 213 -5.61 11.15 -11.76
N LEU A 214 -6.30 12.21 -11.32
CA LEU A 214 -7.74 12.19 -11.09
C LEU A 214 -8.55 12.06 -12.39
N GLN A 215 -8.02 12.58 -13.51
CA GLN A 215 -8.61 12.34 -14.83
C GLN A 215 -8.43 10.89 -15.29
N THR A 216 -7.25 10.31 -15.02
CA THR A 216 -6.91 8.94 -15.41
C THR A 216 -7.68 7.91 -14.59
N CYS A 217 -7.89 8.18 -13.30
CA CYS A 217 -8.59 7.31 -12.36
C CYS A 217 -9.85 8.00 -11.82
N PRO A 218 -10.96 8.04 -12.58
CA PRO A 218 -12.17 8.76 -12.20
C PRO A 218 -12.88 8.16 -10.97
N SER A 219 -12.59 6.90 -10.63
CA SER A 219 -13.09 6.24 -9.41
C SER A 219 -12.24 6.50 -8.17
N LEU A 220 -11.17 7.29 -8.27
CA LEU A 220 -10.27 7.53 -7.15
C LEU A 220 -10.99 8.33 -6.05
N THR A 221 -11.08 7.74 -4.86
CA THR A 221 -11.75 8.30 -3.68
C THR A 221 -10.77 8.67 -2.59
N SER A 222 -9.57 8.11 -2.62
CA SER A 222 -8.52 8.38 -1.65
C SER A 222 -7.14 8.28 -2.28
N PHE A 223 -6.24 9.20 -1.94
CA PHE A 223 -4.82 8.98 -2.17
C PHE A 223 -3.93 9.51 -1.06
N SER A 224 -2.75 8.90 -0.93
CA SER A 224 -1.67 9.34 -0.05
C SER A 224 -0.36 9.39 -0.83
N LEU A 225 0.03 10.58 -1.26
CA LEU A 225 1.17 10.85 -2.15
C LEU A 225 1.84 12.16 -1.74
N ALA A 226 3.17 12.25 -1.79
CA ALA A 226 3.86 13.53 -1.64
C ALA A 226 3.73 14.35 -2.94
N VAL A 227 3.69 15.67 -2.80
CA VAL A 227 3.41 16.65 -3.86
C VAL A 227 4.49 17.72 -3.79
N ASP A 228 5.18 17.93 -4.89
CA ASP A 228 6.10 19.05 -5.06
C ASP A 228 5.33 20.34 -5.32
N THR A 229 5.33 21.24 -4.34
CA THR A 229 4.65 22.54 -4.43
C THR A 229 5.61 23.71 -4.60
N ARG A 230 6.90 23.47 -4.80
CA ARG A 230 7.91 24.53 -4.90
C ARG A 230 7.66 25.44 -6.10
N GLY A 231 7.74 26.75 -5.86
CA GLY A 231 7.44 27.75 -6.89
C GLY A 231 6.00 27.73 -7.43
N TYR A 232 5.09 26.98 -6.81
CA TYR A 232 3.69 26.92 -7.25
C TYR A 232 2.97 28.20 -6.83
N THR A 233 2.90 29.16 -7.76
CA THR A 233 2.39 30.52 -7.49
C THR A 233 1.07 30.83 -8.19
N THR A 234 0.68 30.05 -9.20
CA THR A 234 -0.54 30.30 -9.98
C THR A 234 -1.32 29.02 -10.24
N ILE A 235 -2.64 29.12 -10.12
CA ILE A 235 -3.56 28.05 -10.50
C ILE A 235 -3.71 28.09 -12.01
N LEU A 236 -3.63 26.93 -12.67
CA LEU A 236 -3.98 26.82 -14.08
C LEU A 236 -5.44 27.28 -14.29
N PRO A 237 -5.68 28.39 -15.01
CA PRO A 237 -7.02 28.93 -15.17
C PRO A 237 -7.89 27.96 -15.98
N GLY A 238 -9.12 27.73 -15.51
CA GLY A 238 -10.14 26.96 -16.24
C GLY A 238 -10.21 25.47 -15.92
N PHE A 239 -9.32 24.93 -15.08
CA PHE A 239 -9.41 23.53 -14.68
C PHE A 239 -10.26 23.34 -13.40
N LYS A 240 -11.44 22.76 -13.56
CA LYS A 240 -12.30 22.33 -12.44
C LYS A 240 -12.63 20.86 -12.62
N LEU A 241 -12.27 20.03 -11.66
CA LEU A 241 -12.80 18.67 -11.59
C LEU A 241 -14.26 18.77 -11.16
N THR A 242 -15.16 18.53 -12.11
CA THR A 242 -16.62 18.76 -11.94
C THR A 242 -17.29 17.74 -11.03
N SER A 243 -16.62 16.63 -10.71
CA SER A 243 -17.17 15.55 -9.87
C SER A 243 -16.04 14.63 -9.39
N SER A 244 -15.21 15.08 -8.45
CA SER A 244 -14.33 14.13 -7.75
C SER A 244 -15.13 13.46 -6.62
N SER A 245 -15.22 12.13 -6.61
CA SER A 245 -15.67 11.34 -5.46
C SER A 245 -14.62 11.32 -4.34
N LEU A 246 -13.73 12.31 -4.32
CA LEU A 246 -12.52 12.30 -3.54
C LEU A 246 -12.85 12.69 -2.10
N GLN A 247 -12.67 11.73 -1.21
CA GLN A 247 -13.02 11.87 0.19
C GLN A 247 -11.79 12.19 1.04
N PHE A 248 -10.64 11.58 0.71
CA PHE A 248 -9.45 11.63 1.55
C PHE A 248 -8.21 11.93 0.71
N ILE A 249 -7.53 13.02 1.03
CA ILE A 249 -6.21 13.35 0.49
C ILE A 249 -5.24 13.35 1.65
N ASN A 250 -4.13 12.65 1.51
CA ASN A 250 -2.97 12.81 2.35
C ASN A 250 -1.77 13.21 1.49
N VAL A 251 -1.27 14.42 1.68
CA VAL A 251 -0.09 14.93 0.96
C VAL A 251 1.22 14.53 1.65
N LEU A 252 1.18 13.66 2.67
CA LEU A 252 2.37 13.12 3.34
C LEU A 252 3.31 14.24 3.84
N ASP A 253 4.60 14.09 3.61
CA ASP A 253 5.71 14.99 3.95
C ASP A 253 5.94 16.05 2.87
N SER A 254 4.90 16.42 2.11
CA SER A 254 5.00 17.49 1.11
C SER A 254 5.51 18.77 1.75
N PHE A 255 6.58 19.31 1.18
CA PHE A 255 7.09 20.61 1.52
C PHE A 255 6.26 21.69 0.81
N ILE A 256 6.04 22.80 1.51
CA ILE A 256 5.35 23.97 0.98
C ILE A 256 6.05 25.23 1.45
N GLU A 257 6.41 26.07 0.49
CA GLU A 257 7.00 27.39 0.74
C GLU A 257 5.92 28.37 1.20
N GLU A 258 6.28 29.36 2.01
CA GLU A 258 5.32 30.34 2.56
C GLU A 258 4.59 31.09 1.43
N GLU A 259 5.32 31.49 0.40
CA GLU A 259 4.82 32.15 -0.80
C GLU A 259 3.84 31.28 -1.62
N SER A 260 3.94 29.96 -1.52
CA SER A 260 3.11 29.01 -2.26
C SER A 260 1.82 28.65 -1.52
N VAL A 261 1.69 28.99 -0.22
CA VAL A 261 0.52 28.63 0.62
C VAL A 261 -0.79 29.07 -0.01
N LEU A 262 -0.89 30.31 -0.51
CA LEU A 262 -2.13 30.84 -1.08
C LEU A 262 -2.53 30.10 -2.37
N ALA A 263 -1.58 29.85 -3.26
CA ALA A 263 -1.85 29.16 -4.52
C ALA A 263 -2.23 27.68 -4.30
N VAL A 264 -1.52 26.98 -3.40
CA VAL A 264 -1.84 25.60 -3.01
C VAL A 264 -3.21 25.53 -2.33
N THR A 265 -3.54 26.50 -1.47
CA THR A 265 -4.87 26.59 -0.84
C THR A 265 -5.98 26.66 -1.88
N ALA A 266 -5.84 27.58 -2.84
CA ALA A 266 -6.83 27.74 -3.89
C ALA A 266 -6.90 26.50 -4.81
N PHE A 267 -5.77 25.84 -5.09
CA PHE A 267 -5.75 24.57 -5.82
C PHE A 267 -6.58 23.46 -5.12
N PHE A 268 -6.38 23.21 -3.83
CA PHE A 268 -7.17 22.19 -3.13
C PHE A 268 -8.64 22.59 -2.91
N ALA A 269 -8.92 23.89 -2.75
CA ALA A 269 -10.26 24.42 -2.55
C ALA A 269 -11.09 24.48 -3.84
N ASP A 270 -10.48 24.84 -4.97
CA ASP A 270 -11.19 25.14 -6.21
C ASP A 270 -11.04 24.04 -7.28
N THR A 271 -9.91 23.32 -7.28
CA THR A 271 -9.59 22.33 -8.31
C THR A 271 -9.94 20.91 -7.90
N ILE A 272 -9.40 20.42 -6.77
CA ILE A 272 -9.49 19.00 -6.39
C ILE A 272 -10.65 18.67 -5.45
N ARG A 273 -11.01 19.58 -4.52
CA ARG A 273 -12.12 19.47 -3.55
C ARG A 273 -12.27 18.08 -2.91
N ALA A 274 -11.59 17.88 -1.77
CA ALA A 274 -11.78 16.68 -0.94
C ALA A 274 -12.43 16.99 0.41
N SER A 275 -13.15 16.02 0.96
CA SER A 275 -13.76 16.13 2.30
C SER A 275 -12.72 16.26 3.41
N LYS A 276 -11.57 15.59 3.27
CA LYS A 276 -10.48 15.62 4.25
C LYS A 276 -9.12 15.76 3.57
N LEU A 277 -8.31 16.68 4.07
CA LEU A 277 -6.93 16.92 3.68
C LEU A 277 -6.03 16.70 4.91
N TYR A 278 -5.01 15.87 4.73
CA TYR A 278 -4.00 15.52 5.73
C TYR A 278 -2.61 15.78 5.18
N ALA A 279 -1.68 16.13 6.05
CA ALA A 279 -0.26 16.24 5.77
C ALA A 279 0.48 15.90 7.08
N TRP A 280 1.67 15.31 6.99
CA TRP A 280 2.56 15.09 8.14
C TRP A 280 1.96 14.26 9.30
N VAL A 281 1.03 13.33 9.02
CA VAL A 281 0.33 12.53 10.06
C VAL A 281 1.02 11.19 10.39
N GLY A 282 1.84 10.68 9.47
CA GLY A 282 2.55 9.41 9.59
C GLY A 282 3.72 9.45 10.57
N ARG A 283 3.94 8.32 11.25
CA ARG A 283 4.92 8.17 12.33
C ARG A 283 6.36 8.48 11.92
N GLY A 284 6.77 8.09 10.72
CA GLY A 284 8.13 8.35 10.21
C GLY A 284 8.38 9.81 9.84
N MET A 285 7.32 10.61 9.67
CA MET A 285 7.44 12.00 9.26
C MET A 285 7.68 12.95 10.44
N SER A 286 7.35 12.53 11.67
CA SER A 286 7.55 13.38 12.86
C SER A 286 9.01 13.58 13.27
N SER A 287 9.94 12.85 12.65
CA SER A 287 11.38 13.02 12.85
C SER A 287 12.06 13.80 11.74
N LEU A 288 11.33 14.21 10.70
CA LEU A 288 11.92 14.87 9.55
C LEU A 288 12.21 16.36 9.82
N PRO A 289 13.26 16.92 9.21
CA PRO A 289 13.52 18.35 9.27
C PRO A 289 12.31 19.15 8.75
N ASN A 290 12.12 20.35 9.30
CA ASN A 290 11.07 21.28 8.88
C ASN A 290 9.62 20.81 9.10
N GLN A 291 9.36 19.68 9.78
CA GLN A 291 8.02 19.19 10.07
C GLN A 291 7.12 20.30 10.62
N VAL A 292 7.53 20.99 11.68
CA VAL A 292 6.71 22.02 12.35
C VAL A 292 6.33 23.15 11.39
N VAL A 293 7.27 23.59 10.54
CA VAL A 293 7.04 24.65 9.56
C VAL A 293 6.04 24.18 8.50
N CYS A 294 6.26 22.99 7.94
CA CYS A 294 5.39 22.44 6.90
C CYS A 294 3.99 22.12 7.43
N GLU A 295 3.88 21.57 8.64
CA GLU A 295 2.61 21.36 9.33
C GLU A 295 1.84 22.66 9.50
N THR A 296 2.52 23.74 9.89
CA THR A 296 1.92 25.07 10.04
C THR A 296 1.37 25.60 8.70
N HIS A 297 2.13 25.44 7.62
CA HIS A 297 1.69 25.84 6.29
C HIS A 297 0.51 24.99 5.80
N TRP A 298 0.56 23.66 5.93
CA TRP A 298 -0.56 22.77 5.56
C TRP A 298 -1.80 22.98 6.43
N TRP A 299 -1.63 23.38 7.69
CA TRP A 299 -2.75 23.79 8.54
C TRP A 299 -3.48 25.02 7.96
N SER A 300 -2.71 25.97 7.43
CA SER A 300 -3.25 27.17 6.77
C SER A 300 -3.98 26.82 5.46
N VAL A 301 -3.48 25.84 4.71
CA VAL A 301 -4.14 25.30 3.50
C VAL A 301 -5.47 24.63 3.85
N ARG A 302 -5.51 23.85 4.95
CA ARG A 302 -6.70 23.09 5.36
C ARG A 302 -7.80 23.98 5.93
N TYR A 303 -7.43 25.04 6.65
CA TYR A 303 -8.36 25.94 7.31
C TYR A 303 -8.08 27.40 6.90
N PRO A 304 -8.36 27.75 5.63
CA PRO A 304 -8.18 29.12 5.18
C PRO A 304 -9.01 30.05 6.03
N ARG A 305 -8.38 31.09 6.60
CA ARG A 305 -9.12 32.17 7.26
C ARG A 305 -10.11 32.74 6.26
N ARG A 306 -11.40 32.68 6.56
CA ARG A 306 -12.42 33.38 5.77
C ARG A 306 -12.03 34.85 5.77
N ARG A 307 -11.62 35.38 4.62
CA ARG A 307 -11.40 36.82 4.47
C ARG A 307 -12.74 37.50 4.75
N SER A 308 -12.80 38.23 5.86
CA SER A 308 -13.90 39.13 6.24
C SER A 308 -13.98 40.31 5.30
#